data_AF-A0A0R3VTD3-F1
#
_entry.id   AF-A0A0R3VTD3-F1
#
_cell.length_a   1.000
_cell.length_b   1.000
_cell.length_c   1.000
_cell.angle_alpha   90.00
_cell.angle_beta   90.00
_cell.angle_gamma   90.00
#
_symmetry.space_group_name_H-M   'P 1'
#
loop_
_entity.id
_entity.type
_entity.pdbx_description
1 polymer ?
#
loop_
_entity_poly.entity_id
_entity_poly.type
_entity_poly.pdbx_seq_one_letter_code
_entity_poly.pdbx_strand_id
1 'polypeptide(L)'
;MGEANLRGFRIFFQVITSILFLGFLSTAVGGIVMKTSTSALQAIVTMAIKEYKGDADDLRQVAAFLLGIADTTALYCIVVGVALAVLALIGLIASCCGWHKVLKIYIAILIILLVAQIIIVAVLFSNPIKFANNIVSSMETLLKSYGDKSEEGDTSTTIWNALMKTDPTCCGMDGYKDFGITRLACDALDLRF
;
A
#
# COMPACT_ATOMS: atom_id res chain seq x y z
N MET A 1 45.62 9.77 -10.15
CA MET A 1 44.77 8.95 -9.26
C MET A 1 43.26 9.26 -9.42
N GLY A 2 42.79 9.75 -10.58
CA GLY A 2 41.44 10.31 -10.74
C GLY A 2 40.49 9.53 -11.67
N GLU A 3 40.99 8.96 -12.76
CA GLU A 3 40.15 8.31 -13.80
C GLU A 3 39.52 6.98 -13.34
N ALA A 4 40.28 6.15 -12.61
CA ALA A 4 39.81 4.84 -12.15
C ALA A 4 38.69 4.94 -11.07
N ASN A 5 38.82 5.89 -10.13
CA ASN A 5 37.81 6.12 -9.10
C ASN A 5 36.50 6.69 -9.68
N LEU A 6 36.59 7.55 -10.69
CA LEU A 6 35.41 8.12 -11.35
C LEU A 6 34.64 7.04 -12.16
N ARG A 7 35.37 6.16 -12.84
CA ARG A 7 34.79 5.05 -13.60
C ARG A 7 34.14 4.01 -12.68
N GLY A 8 34.76 3.70 -11.54
CA GLY A 8 34.19 2.82 -10.51
C GLY A 8 32.90 3.38 -9.91
N PHE A 9 32.87 4.67 -9.54
CA PHE A 9 31.68 5.33 -9.03
C PHE A 9 30.49 5.30 -10.01
N ARG A 10 30.76 5.52 -11.30
CA ARG A 10 29.73 5.45 -12.36
C ARG A 10 29.14 4.05 -12.51
N ILE A 11 29.98 3.02 -12.48
CA ILE A 11 29.54 1.62 -12.53
C ILE A 11 28.69 1.28 -11.31
N PHE A 12 29.13 1.66 -10.12
CA PHE A 12 28.37 1.46 -8.88
C PHE A 12 26.98 2.09 -8.94
N PHE A 13 26.91 3.35 -9.35
CA PHE A 13 25.65 4.07 -9.50
C PHE A 13 24.72 3.43 -10.55
N GLN A 14 25.30 2.97 -11.65
CA GLN A 14 24.58 2.27 -12.72
C GLN A 14 24.00 0.95 -12.23
N VAL A 15 24.76 0.16 -11.47
CA VAL A 15 24.29 -1.11 -10.89
C VAL A 15 23.12 -0.86 -9.95
N ILE A 16 23.25 0.09 -9.03
CA ILE A 16 22.16 0.43 -8.09
C ILE A 16 20.91 0.90 -8.84
N THR A 17 21.07 1.84 -9.79
CA THR A 17 19.92 2.38 -10.53
C THR A 17 19.25 1.32 -11.40
N SER A 18 20.02 0.36 -11.94
CA SER A 18 19.49 -0.78 -12.68
C SER A 18 18.66 -1.72 -11.79
N ILE A 19 19.14 -2.03 -10.59
CA ILE A 19 18.40 -2.83 -9.61
C ILE A 19 17.11 -2.11 -9.19
N LEU A 20 17.19 -0.81 -8.92
CA LEU A 20 16.03 0.02 -8.60
C LEU A 20 15.00 0.02 -9.73
N PHE A 21 15.44 0.17 -10.98
CA PHE A 21 14.56 0.10 -12.14
C PHE A 21 13.83 -1.24 -12.24
N LEU A 22 14.54 -2.37 -12.09
CA LEU A 22 13.94 -3.70 -12.10
C LEU A 22 12.95 -3.89 -10.94
N GLY A 23 13.28 -3.37 -9.75
CA GLY A 23 12.38 -3.37 -8.60
C GLY A 23 11.08 -2.62 -8.88
N PHE A 24 11.16 -1.36 -9.33
CA PHE A 24 9.99 -0.55 -9.62
C PHE A 24 9.15 -1.10 -10.78
N LEU A 25 9.80 -1.68 -11.79
CA LEU A 25 9.12 -2.38 -12.87
C LEU A 25 8.34 -3.59 -12.34
N SER A 26 8.96 -4.37 -11.44
CA SER A 26 8.30 -5.52 -10.79
C SER A 26 7.11 -5.08 -9.94
N THR A 27 7.22 -3.98 -9.19
CA THR A 27 6.10 -3.40 -8.44
C THR A 27 4.97 -2.94 -9.35
N ALA A 28 5.28 -2.26 -10.46
CA ALA A 28 4.27 -1.82 -11.42
C ALA A 28 3.55 -3.01 -12.09
N VAL A 29 4.30 -4.02 -12.53
CA VAL A 29 3.75 -5.25 -13.09
C VAL A 29 2.91 -5.98 -12.05
N GLY A 30 3.38 -6.08 -10.81
CA GLY A 30 2.62 -6.65 -9.69
C GLY A 30 1.29 -5.93 -9.47
N GLY A 31 1.28 -4.60 -9.49
CA GLY A 31 0.05 -3.81 -9.41
C GLY A 31 -0.90 -4.06 -10.58
N ILE A 32 -0.40 -4.13 -11.82
CA ILE A 32 -1.23 -4.46 -13.00
C ILE A 32 -1.84 -5.86 -12.83
N VAL A 33 -1.04 -6.85 -12.42
CA VAL A 33 -1.50 -8.22 -12.19
C VAL A 33 -2.55 -8.26 -11.08
N MET A 34 -2.34 -7.56 -9.96
CA MET A 34 -3.33 -7.47 -8.88
C MET A 34 -4.65 -6.85 -9.36
N LYS A 35 -4.58 -5.79 -10.17
CA LYS A 35 -5.78 -5.12 -10.70
C LYS A 35 -6.54 -5.96 -11.73
N THR A 36 -5.81 -6.70 -12.57
CA THR A 36 -6.41 -7.46 -13.69
C THR A 36 -6.79 -8.89 -13.32
N SER A 37 -6.13 -9.48 -12.33
CA SER A 37 -6.23 -10.90 -12.02
C SER A 37 -6.55 -11.12 -10.54
N THR A 38 -7.84 -11.11 -10.23
CA THR A 38 -8.35 -11.54 -8.92
C THR A 38 -7.93 -12.98 -8.59
N SER A 39 -7.74 -13.83 -9.61
CA SER A 39 -7.25 -15.20 -9.46
C SER A 39 -5.78 -15.28 -9.04
N ALA A 40 -4.89 -14.42 -9.58
CA ALA A 40 -3.50 -14.34 -9.12
C ALA A 40 -3.41 -13.84 -7.67
N LEU A 41 -4.22 -12.83 -7.34
CA LEU A 41 -4.29 -12.30 -5.98
C LEU A 41 -4.82 -13.36 -4.99
N GLN A 42 -5.89 -14.07 -5.35
CA GLN A 42 -6.43 -15.19 -4.56
C GLN A 42 -5.40 -16.31 -4.37
N ALA A 43 -4.61 -16.65 -5.40
CA ALA A 43 -3.57 -17.68 -5.29
C ALA A 43 -2.46 -17.27 -4.30
N ILE A 44 -1.97 -16.03 -4.39
CA ILE A 44 -0.94 -15.49 -3.47
C ILE A 44 -1.46 -15.47 -2.04
N VAL A 45 -2.66 -14.94 -1.86
CA VAL A 45 -3.33 -14.87 -0.56
C VAL A 45 -3.50 -16.27 0.02
N THR A 46 -4.01 -17.22 -0.76
CA THR A 46 -4.18 -18.62 -0.33
C THR A 46 -2.85 -19.31 -0.01
N MET A 47 -1.76 -19.01 -0.73
CA MET A 47 -0.43 -19.55 -0.42
C MET A 47 0.09 -19.01 0.91
N ALA A 48 0.03 -17.70 1.14
CA ALA A 48 0.47 -17.07 2.39
C ALA A 48 -0.33 -17.58 3.60
N ILE A 49 -1.63 -17.82 3.37
CA ILE A 49 -2.60 -18.26 4.38
C ILE A 49 -2.47 -19.75 4.67
N LYS A 50 -2.15 -20.60 3.67
CA LYS A 50 -1.87 -22.04 3.89
C LYS A 50 -0.64 -22.31 4.77
N GLU A 51 0.32 -21.40 4.78
CA GLU A 51 1.48 -21.45 5.68
C GLU A 51 1.08 -21.21 7.15
N TYR A 52 -0.06 -20.56 7.38
CA TYR A 52 -0.57 -20.20 8.72
C TYR A 52 -1.50 -21.29 9.27
N LYS A 53 -1.16 -21.86 10.44
CA LYS A 53 -2.00 -22.84 11.16
C LYS A 53 -3.15 -22.16 11.94
N GLY A 54 -3.90 -21.29 11.28
CA GLY A 54 -5.09 -20.64 11.84
C GLY A 54 -6.35 -21.46 11.61
N ASP A 55 -7.43 -21.07 12.29
CA ASP A 55 -8.76 -21.62 12.02
C ASP A 55 -9.21 -21.26 10.59
N ALA A 56 -9.98 -22.16 9.95
CA ALA A 56 -10.38 -22.02 8.56
C ALA A 56 -11.23 -20.77 8.29
N ASP A 57 -11.99 -20.32 9.29
CA ASP A 57 -12.90 -19.19 9.14
C ASP A 57 -12.15 -17.85 9.21
N ASP A 58 -11.19 -17.70 10.13
CA ASP A 58 -10.28 -16.54 10.21
C ASP A 58 -9.49 -16.33 8.91
N LEU A 59 -9.00 -17.43 8.33
CA LEU A 59 -8.20 -17.43 7.11
C LEU A 59 -9.00 -16.88 5.90
N ARG A 60 -10.26 -17.29 5.75
CA ARG A 60 -11.12 -16.83 4.64
C ARG A 60 -11.43 -15.34 4.74
N GLN A 61 -11.54 -14.85 5.96
CA GLN A 61 -11.87 -13.47 6.24
C GLN A 61 -10.71 -12.51 6.02
N VAL A 62 -9.51 -12.88 6.48
CA VAL A 62 -8.28 -12.14 6.17
C VAL A 62 -8.08 -12.09 4.66
N ALA A 63 -8.37 -13.18 3.95
CA ALA A 63 -8.32 -13.19 2.49
C ALA A 63 -9.30 -12.19 1.85
N ALA A 64 -10.56 -12.17 2.30
CA ALA A 64 -11.58 -11.25 1.80
C ALA A 64 -11.20 -9.77 2.04
N PHE A 65 -10.62 -9.47 3.20
CA PHE A 65 -10.10 -8.13 3.50
C PHE A 65 -8.98 -7.71 2.55
N LEU A 66 -7.98 -8.59 2.38
CA LEU A 66 -6.84 -8.34 1.50
C LEU A 66 -7.31 -8.10 0.06
N LEU A 67 -8.34 -8.81 -0.41
CA LEU A 67 -8.97 -8.57 -1.72
C LEU A 67 -9.60 -7.18 -1.81
N GLY A 68 -10.28 -6.71 -0.76
CA GLY A 68 -10.92 -5.39 -0.72
C GLY A 68 -9.93 -4.22 -0.77
N ILE A 69 -8.84 -4.30 0.00
CA ILE A 69 -7.81 -3.23 -0.01
C ILE A 69 -6.84 -3.34 -1.20
N ALA A 70 -6.81 -4.49 -1.88
CA ALA A 70 -5.86 -4.72 -2.96
C ALA A 70 -6.11 -3.83 -4.17
N ASP A 71 -7.35 -3.43 -4.48
CA ASP A 71 -7.61 -2.63 -5.68
C ASP A 71 -7.02 -1.21 -5.58
N THR A 72 -7.28 -0.53 -4.45
CA THR A 72 -6.68 0.78 -4.16
C THR A 72 -5.16 0.67 -4.06
N THR A 73 -4.66 -0.35 -3.36
CA THR A 73 -3.21 -0.61 -3.24
C THR A 73 -2.56 -0.88 -4.60
N ALA A 74 -3.22 -1.65 -5.47
CA ALA A 74 -2.75 -1.96 -6.81
C ALA A 74 -2.63 -0.69 -7.66
N LEU A 75 -3.62 0.20 -7.59
CA LEU A 75 -3.58 1.49 -8.27
C LEU A 75 -2.38 2.33 -7.81
N TYR A 76 -2.14 2.43 -6.50
CA TYR A 76 -0.95 3.13 -5.97
C TYR A 76 0.35 2.47 -6.44
N CYS A 77 0.45 1.14 -6.40
CA CYS A 77 1.61 0.39 -6.89
C CYS A 77 1.90 0.65 -8.38
N ILE A 78 0.87 0.75 -9.21
CA ILE A 78 1.02 1.06 -10.65
C ILE A 78 1.53 2.50 -10.82
N VAL A 79 0.84 3.48 -10.25
CA VAL A 79 1.15 4.90 -10.47
C VAL A 79 2.54 5.24 -9.94
N VAL A 80 2.83 4.86 -8.69
CA VAL A 80 4.12 5.12 -8.05
C VAL A 80 5.23 4.28 -8.70
N GLY A 81 4.96 3.00 -8.98
CA GLY A 81 5.92 2.10 -9.61
C GLY A 81 6.35 2.59 -11.00
N VAL A 82 5.40 2.98 -11.86
CA VAL A 82 5.71 3.53 -13.19
C VAL A 82 6.46 4.85 -13.09
N ALA A 83 6.02 5.78 -12.22
CA ALA A 83 6.70 7.06 -12.05
C ALA A 83 8.16 6.89 -11.61
N LEU A 84 8.41 6.00 -10.64
CA LEU A 84 9.76 5.71 -10.15
C LEU A 84 10.59 4.90 -11.16
N ALA A 85 9.96 4.03 -11.96
CA ALA A 85 10.64 3.33 -13.06
C ALA A 85 11.10 4.31 -14.15
N VAL A 86 10.27 5.29 -14.52
CA VAL A 86 10.66 6.37 -15.46
C VAL A 86 11.81 7.19 -14.89
N LEU A 87 11.74 7.55 -13.60
CA LEU A 87 12.82 8.27 -12.92
C LEU A 87 14.13 7.46 -12.95
N ALA A 88 14.08 6.17 -12.61
CA ALA A 88 15.24 5.28 -12.66
C ALA A 88 15.79 5.10 -14.08
N LEU A 89 14.92 5.03 -15.10
CA LEU A 89 15.32 4.98 -16.51
C LEU A 89 16.07 6.24 -16.93
N ILE A 90 15.60 7.42 -16.52
CA ILE A 90 16.32 8.68 -16.76
C ILE A 90 17.70 8.63 -16.10
N GLY A 91 17.81 8.12 -14.87
CA GLY A 91 19.08 7.93 -14.19
C GLY A 91 20.03 7.00 -14.94
N LEU A 92 19.51 5.90 -15.50
CA LEU A 92 20.27 4.94 -16.29
C LEU A 92 20.78 5.56 -17.61
N ILE A 93 19.92 6.28 -18.33
CA ILE A 93 20.28 6.99 -19.57
C ILE A 93 21.31 8.08 -19.29
N ALA A 94 21.10 8.90 -18.25
CA ALA A 94 22.03 9.96 -17.85
C ALA A 94 23.42 9.39 -17.49
N SER A 95 23.44 8.25 -16.79
CA SER A 95 24.68 7.53 -16.47
C SER A 95 25.32 6.93 -17.72
N CYS A 96 24.57 6.35 -18.66
CA CYS A 96 25.11 5.72 -19.87
C CYS A 96 25.67 6.75 -20.87
N CYS A 97 24.97 7.86 -21.09
CA CYS A 97 25.37 8.92 -22.01
C CYS A 97 26.45 9.86 -21.45
N GLY A 98 26.85 9.69 -20.18
CA GLY A 98 27.90 10.49 -19.55
C GLY A 98 27.50 11.95 -19.34
N TRP A 99 26.20 12.22 -19.22
CA TRP A 99 25.67 13.57 -19.02
C TRP A 99 25.79 13.99 -17.55
N HIS A 100 27.00 14.40 -17.17
CA HIS A 100 27.36 14.75 -15.79
C HIS A 100 26.44 15.81 -15.17
N LYS A 101 25.90 16.74 -15.98
CA LYS A 101 24.95 17.76 -15.51
C LYS A 101 23.59 17.15 -15.14
N VAL A 102 23.06 16.25 -15.97
CA VAL A 102 21.77 15.57 -15.74
C VAL A 102 21.88 14.61 -14.55
N LEU A 103 23.00 13.89 -14.43
CA LEU A 103 23.25 13.00 -13.30
C LEU A 103 23.29 13.75 -11.96
N LYS A 104 23.89 14.95 -11.91
CA LYS A 104 23.87 15.80 -10.70
C LYS A 104 22.46 16.22 -10.30
N ILE A 105 21.63 16.62 -11.27
CA ILE A 105 20.23 16.99 -11.03
C ILE A 105 19.44 15.77 -10.53
N TYR A 106 19.64 14.62 -11.15
CA TYR A 106 19.02 13.37 -10.73
C TYR A 106 19.34 12.99 -9.28
N ILE A 107 20.63 13.05 -8.89
CA ILE A 107 21.05 12.80 -7.51
C ILE A 107 20.41 13.82 -6.54
N ALA A 108 20.36 15.10 -6.91
CA ALA A 108 19.72 16.11 -6.08
C ALA A 108 18.22 15.83 -5.87
N ILE A 109 17.50 15.42 -6.92
CA ILE A 109 16.09 15.02 -6.83
C ILE A 109 15.94 13.82 -5.87
N LEU A 110 16.78 12.79 -5.99
CA LEU A 110 16.73 11.63 -5.09
C LEU A 110 16.99 12.01 -3.64
N ILE A 111 17.94 12.91 -3.37
CA ILE A 111 18.21 13.41 -2.02
C ILE A 111 16.98 14.15 -1.46
N ILE A 112 16.36 15.02 -2.26
CA ILE A 112 15.15 15.75 -1.85
C ILE A 112 14.01 14.77 -1.54
N LEU A 113 13.78 13.76 -2.39
CA LEU A 113 12.78 12.72 -2.15
C LEU A 113 13.06 11.94 -0.87
N LEU A 114 14.32 11.58 -0.63
CA LEU A 114 14.72 10.87 0.58
C LEU A 114 14.49 11.70 1.84
N VAL A 115 14.86 12.99 1.81
CA VAL A 115 14.63 13.91 2.94
C VAL A 115 13.13 14.09 3.18
N ALA A 116 12.33 14.25 2.13
CA ALA A 116 10.87 14.35 2.25
C ALA A 116 10.27 13.09 2.89
N GLN A 117 10.71 11.90 2.48
CA GLN A 117 10.27 10.63 3.08
C GLN A 117 10.64 10.54 4.57
N ILE A 118 11.88 10.91 4.94
CA ILE A 118 12.32 10.93 6.34
C ILE A 118 11.46 11.90 7.17
N ILE A 119 11.17 13.10 6.63
CA ILE A 119 10.33 14.08 7.32
C ILE A 119 8.91 13.55 7.51
N ILE A 120 8.30 12.94 6.48
CA ILE A 120 6.96 12.37 6.56
C ILE A 120 6.91 11.31 7.67
N VAL A 121 7.84 10.37 7.67
CA VAL A 121 7.95 9.32 8.71
C VAL A 121 8.16 9.97 10.08
N ALA A 122 9.11 10.88 10.22
CA ALA A 122 9.39 11.55 11.49
C ALA A 122 8.14 12.28 12.04
N VAL A 123 7.40 13.00 11.20
CA VAL A 123 6.18 13.72 11.60
C VAL A 123 5.07 12.74 12.02
N LEU A 124 4.87 11.67 11.26
CA LEU A 124 3.90 10.62 11.58
C LEU A 124 4.18 10.00 12.95
N PHE A 125 5.44 9.67 13.23
CA PHE A 125 5.84 9.03 14.48
C PHE A 125 5.99 9.98 15.67
N SER A 126 6.28 11.27 15.44
CA SER A 126 6.48 12.24 16.54
C SER A 126 5.19 12.61 17.27
N ASN A 127 4.03 12.39 16.66
CA ASN A 127 2.74 12.78 17.21
C ASN A 127 1.74 11.61 17.12
N PRO A 128 1.95 10.55 17.91
CA PRO A 128 1.10 9.36 17.85
C PRO A 128 -0.37 9.68 18.12
N ILE A 129 -0.65 10.71 18.95
CA ILE A 129 -2.02 11.16 19.26
C ILE A 129 -2.69 11.82 18.03
N LYS A 130 -2.00 12.71 17.30
CA LYS A 130 -2.57 13.30 16.08
C LYS A 130 -2.73 12.26 14.98
N PHE A 131 -1.78 11.34 14.85
CA PHE A 131 -1.87 10.27 13.88
C PHE A 131 -3.06 9.34 14.19
N ALA A 132 -3.22 8.95 15.45
CA ALA A 132 -4.38 8.19 15.91
C ALA A 132 -5.68 8.95 15.64
N ASN A 133 -5.77 10.24 15.97
CA ASN A 133 -6.97 11.04 15.70
C ASN A 133 -7.29 11.15 14.21
N ASN A 134 -6.28 11.26 13.34
CA ASN A 134 -6.49 11.26 11.89
C ASN A 134 -7.00 9.90 11.39
N ILE A 135 -6.49 8.79 11.93
CA ILE A 135 -6.99 7.45 11.61
C ILE A 135 -8.45 7.32 12.07
N VAL A 136 -8.74 7.71 13.31
CA VAL A 136 -10.10 7.69 13.88
C VAL A 136 -11.06 8.49 13.00
N SER A 137 -10.71 9.72 12.62
CA SER A 137 -11.55 10.54 11.72
C SER A 137 -11.71 9.94 10.32
N SER A 138 -10.68 9.27 9.79
CA SER A 138 -10.77 8.57 8.50
C SER A 138 -11.70 7.36 8.60
N MET A 139 -11.62 6.61 9.71
CA MET A 139 -12.52 5.49 10.00
C MET A 139 -13.97 5.95 10.18
N GLU A 140 -14.22 7.07 10.86
CA GLU A 140 -15.57 7.67 10.94
C GLU A 140 -16.10 8.04 9.56
N THR A 141 -15.25 8.55 8.68
CA THR A 141 -15.64 8.93 7.31
C THR A 141 -15.99 7.70 6.48
N LEU A 142 -15.18 6.64 6.59
CA LEU A 142 -15.51 5.34 5.99
C LEU A 142 -16.85 4.85 6.54
N LEU A 143 -17.03 4.86 7.87
CA LEU A 143 -18.24 4.36 8.52
C LEU A 143 -19.51 5.07 8.04
N LYS A 144 -19.43 6.37 7.74
CA LYS A 144 -20.53 7.14 7.15
C LYS A 144 -20.93 6.66 5.75
N SER A 145 -19.96 6.18 4.96
CA SER A 145 -20.21 5.63 3.62
C SER A 145 -20.56 4.13 3.65
N TYR A 146 -20.66 3.50 4.83
CA TYR A 146 -21.00 2.09 4.95
C TYR A 146 -22.42 1.82 4.41
N GLY A 147 -22.55 0.85 3.49
CA GLY A 147 -23.82 0.48 2.85
C GLY A 147 -24.27 1.41 1.70
N ASP A 148 -23.49 2.44 1.36
CA ASP A 148 -23.76 3.28 0.20
C ASP A 148 -23.51 2.52 -1.11
N LYS A 149 -24.33 2.80 -2.13
CA LYS A 149 -24.22 2.16 -3.47
C LYS A 149 -23.14 2.78 -4.36
N SER A 150 -22.28 3.63 -3.81
CA SER A 150 -21.13 4.21 -4.51
C SER A 150 -19.93 3.26 -4.45
N GLU A 151 -18.95 3.47 -5.34
CA GLU A 151 -17.68 2.73 -5.32
C GLU A 151 -16.94 2.91 -3.97
N GLU A 152 -17.03 4.12 -3.39
CA GLU A 152 -16.53 4.42 -2.04
C GLU A 152 -17.30 3.67 -0.96
N GLY A 153 -18.62 3.52 -1.11
CA GLY A 153 -19.47 2.80 -0.16
C GLY A 153 -19.24 1.30 -0.17
N ASP A 154 -19.02 0.70 -1.34
CA ASP A 154 -18.68 -0.73 -1.48
C ASP A 154 -17.29 -1.02 -0.86
N THR A 155 -16.32 -0.14 -1.11
CA THR A 155 -14.98 -0.22 -0.52
C THR A 155 -15.06 -0.08 1.01
N SER A 156 -15.80 0.91 1.51
CA SER A 156 -15.99 1.11 2.94
C SER A 156 -16.68 -0.07 3.61
N THR A 157 -17.73 -0.60 3.00
CA THR A 157 -18.47 -1.76 3.49
C THR A 157 -17.57 -2.98 3.61
N THR A 158 -16.71 -3.21 2.61
CA THR A 158 -15.74 -4.30 2.62
C THR A 158 -14.71 -4.15 3.75
N ILE A 159 -14.18 -2.95 3.96
CA ILE A 159 -13.21 -2.66 5.03
C ILE A 159 -13.83 -2.88 6.41
N TRP A 160 -15.02 -2.32 6.64
CA TRP A 160 -15.71 -2.43 7.93
C TRP A 160 -16.16 -3.85 8.25
N ASN A 161 -16.67 -4.58 7.25
CA ASN A 161 -17.04 -5.99 7.42
C ASN A 161 -15.82 -6.85 7.76
N ALA A 162 -14.66 -6.58 7.19
CA ALA A 162 -13.45 -7.29 7.57
C ALA A 162 -13.01 -6.96 9.00
N LEU A 163 -13.01 -5.68 9.37
CA LEU A 163 -12.55 -5.25 10.69
C LEU A 163 -13.45 -5.79 11.82
N MET A 164 -14.77 -5.69 11.66
CA MET A 164 -15.72 -6.22 12.64
C MET A 164 -15.62 -7.72 12.83
N LYS A 165 -15.23 -8.45 11.79
CA LYS A 165 -15.03 -9.87 11.94
C LYS A 165 -13.66 -10.23 12.55
N THR A 166 -12.63 -9.38 12.46
CA THR A 166 -11.29 -9.73 13.01
C THR A 166 -11.27 -9.84 14.53
N ASP A 167 -12.24 -9.21 15.19
CA ASP A 167 -12.49 -9.40 16.61
C ASP A 167 -14.01 -9.48 16.82
N PRO A 168 -14.56 -10.63 17.23
CA PRO A 168 -16.01 -10.81 17.37
C PRO A 168 -16.61 -9.91 18.47
N THR A 169 -15.79 -9.20 19.25
CA THR A 169 -16.26 -8.21 20.24
C THR A 169 -16.43 -6.80 19.66
N CYS A 170 -15.91 -6.53 18.46
CA CYS A 170 -15.93 -5.23 17.80
C CYS A 170 -17.10 -5.12 16.80
N CYS A 171 -17.90 -4.06 16.93
CA CYS A 171 -19.00 -3.75 16.01
C CYS A 171 -19.03 -2.23 15.84
N GLY A 172 -18.45 -1.69 14.77
CA GLY A 172 -18.25 -0.23 14.63
C GLY A 172 -17.19 0.34 15.57
N MET A 173 -17.10 1.66 15.63
CA MET A 173 -16.19 2.41 16.51
C MET A 173 -16.76 2.57 17.93
N ASP A 174 -18.02 2.99 18.05
CA ASP A 174 -18.75 3.20 19.32
C ASP A 174 -19.80 2.11 19.56
N GLY A 175 -19.66 0.96 18.90
CA GLY A 175 -20.59 -0.15 19.00
C GLY A 175 -21.71 -0.11 17.96
N TYR A 176 -22.72 -0.94 18.17
CA TYR A 176 -23.92 -1.03 17.33
C TYR A 176 -24.67 0.30 17.09
N LYS A 177 -24.41 1.32 17.92
CA LYS A 177 -25.03 2.64 17.81
C LYS A 177 -24.62 3.37 16.54
N ASP A 178 -23.45 3.07 16.00
CA ASP A 178 -22.92 3.71 14.78
C ASP A 178 -23.78 3.44 13.56
N PHE A 179 -24.46 2.30 13.53
CA PHE A 179 -25.31 1.88 12.43
C PHE A 179 -26.81 2.19 12.70
N GLY A 180 -27.13 2.81 13.84
CA GLY A 180 -28.52 3.07 14.24
C GLY A 180 -29.36 1.80 14.49
N ILE A 181 -28.69 0.65 14.65
CA ILE A 181 -29.32 -0.65 14.87
C ILE A 181 -29.26 -1.03 16.35
N THR A 182 -29.98 -2.08 16.76
CA THR A 182 -29.85 -2.65 18.11
C THR A 182 -28.67 -3.63 18.18
N ARG A 183 -28.18 -3.93 19.40
CA ARG A 183 -27.10 -4.91 19.63
C ARG A 183 -27.38 -6.27 18.97
N LEU A 184 -28.64 -6.71 19.05
CA LEU A 184 -29.16 -7.91 18.38
C LEU A 184 -29.12 -7.85 16.86
N ALA A 185 -29.20 -6.67 16.26
CA ALA A 185 -29.10 -6.49 14.81
C ALA A 185 -27.65 -6.48 14.33
N CYS A 186 -26.67 -6.06 15.15
CA CYS A 186 -25.26 -6.29 14.83
C CYS A 186 -24.91 -7.78 14.91
N ASP A 187 -25.54 -8.50 15.85
CA ASP A 187 -25.45 -9.97 15.95
C ASP A 187 -26.25 -10.70 14.84
N ALA A 188 -27.36 -10.14 14.34
CA ALA A 188 -28.24 -10.76 13.35
C ALA A 188 -27.95 -10.39 11.88
N LEU A 189 -27.16 -9.34 11.62
CA LEU A 189 -26.66 -8.96 10.28
C LEU A 189 -25.45 -9.80 9.84
N ASP A 190 -25.09 -10.87 10.58
CA ASP A 190 -23.95 -11.73 10.27
C ASP A 190 -22.61 -10.94 10.23
N LEU A 191 -22.51 -9.92 11.08
CA LEU A 191 -21.31 -9.10 11.28
C LEU A 191 -20.40 -9.64 12.40
N ARG A 192 -20.85 -10.69 13.11
CA ARG A 192 -20.00 -11.64 13.82
C ARG A 192 -19.99 -12.94 13.01
N PHE A 193 -18.80 -13.44 12.67
CA PHE A 193 -18.61 -14.86 12.41
C PHE A 193 -18.02 -15.47 13.68
#